data_AF-A0AAQ3P6P2-F1
#
_entry.id   AF-A0AAQ3P6P2-F1
#
_cell.length_a   1.000
_cell.length_b   1.000
_cell.length_c   1.000
_cell.angle_alpha   90.00
_cell.angle_beta   90.00
_cell.angle_gamma   90.00
#
_symmetry.space_group_name_H-M   'P 1'
#
loop_
_entity.id
_entity.type
_entity.pdbx_description
1 polymer ?
#
loop_
_entity_poly.entity_id
_entity_poly.type
_entity_poly.pdbx_seq_one_letter_code
_entity_poly.pdbx_strand_id
1 'polypeptide(L)'
;MAIAADLSPSPPALPPTCDDKNAKALRFIEEMTRNTDLVQEKVLAEILSQNAQTEYLKRFQLNEATDRHTFKSKVPVVSYEDLKNDIQRIANGDRSPILCAHPISEFLTSSGTSAGERKLMPTIREEMDRRQLLYSLLMPVMSQYVPGLDKGKALLFLFIKAETKTPSGLVARPVLTSYYKSEQFKNRPHDPYNVYTSPDEAILCPDSFQSMYTQMLCGLIMRHEVLRVGAVFASGLLRAIRFLQLNWAQLAHDISTGTLNPKITDPAITERMAQILKPNPELANFITKECSGENWERIITRIWPNTRYLDVIVTGAMAQYIPTLDYYSGGLPLACTMYASSECYFGLNLNPICNPSDVSYTIMPNMGYFEFLPHDDSSSTSSSTLSRDSPPPLVDLADVEVGKSYELVLTGYSGLCRYRVGDVLQVTGFHNNAPQFHFVRRKNVLLSIDSDKTDEAELQNAVENASVLLKEFNTSVVEYTSFADTKSIPGHYVIYWELLMKDSRHAPSGDVLEKCCLTMEESLNAVYRQGRVSDRSIGPLEIRVVKNGTFEELMDYAISRGASINQYKVPRCVTFTPITELLDSRVESVHFSPAEPHWTPERRC
;
A
#
# COMPACT_ATOMS: atom_id res chain seq x y z
N MET A 1 -7.68 63.77 -42.54
CA MET A 1 -7.89 63.28 -41.16
C MET A 1 -8.36 61.83 -41.23
N ALA A 2 -7.45 60.90 -41.03
CA ALA A 2 -7.74 59.50 -40.72
C ALA A 2 -6.50 58.97 -39.99
N ILE A 3 -6.64 58.58 -38.73
CA ILE A 3 -5.61 57.87 -37.97
C ILE A 3 -6.24 56.53 -37.61
N ALA A 4 -5.71 55.46 -38.21
CA ALA A 4 -6.02 54.09 -37.88
C ALA A 4 -5.34 53.74 -36.55
N ALA A 5 -6.09 53.16 -35.62
CA ALA A 5 -5.56 52.59 -34.38
C ALA A 5 -5.13 51.15 -34.65
N ASP A 6 -3.86 50.88 -34.34
CA ASP A 6 -3.15 49.63 -34.52
C ASP A 6 -3.60 48.61 -33.45
N LEU A 7 -4.17 47.48 -33.88
CA LEU A 7 -4.53 46.33 -33.05
C LEU A 7 -3.43 45.28 -33.22
N SER A 8 -2.37 45.39 -32.43
CA SER A 8 -1.36 44.33 -32.32
C SER A 8 -1.83 43.26 -31.32
N PRO A 9 -1.75 41.95 -31.66
CA PRO A 9 -2.07 40.88 -30.72
C PRO A 9 -0.99 40.80 -29.64
N SER A 10 -1.43 40.69 -28.38
CA SER A 10 -0.56 40.42 -27.23
C SER A 10 0.31 39.18 -27.50
N PRO A 11 1.61 39.19 -27.17
CA PRO A 11 2.46 38.03 -27.38
C PRO A 11 1.95 36.83 -26.57
N PRO A 12 2.11 35.58 -27.06
CA PRO A 12 1.72 34.40 -26.33
C PRO A 12 2.46 34.37 -24.98
N ALA A 13 1.71 34.14 -23.90
CA ALA A 13 2.28 34.03 -22.56
C ALA A 13 3.41 32.98 -22.55
N LEU A 14 4.58 33.37 -22.05
CA LEU A 14 5.70 32.46 -21.86
C LEU A 14 5.27 31.27 -20.97
N PRO A 15 5.78 30.05 -21.22
CA PRO A 15 5.50 28.91 -20.36
C PRO A 15 5.86 29.25 -18.90
N PRO A 16 5.04 28.85 -17.92
CA PRO A 16 5.32 29.13 -16.51
C PRO A 16 6.66 28.51 -16.10
N THR A 17 7.49 29.29 -15.40
CA THR A 17 8.74 28.81 -14.81
C THR A 17 8.45 27.73 -13.76
N CYS A 18 9.47 26.92 -13.43
CA CYS A 18 9.36 25.88 -12.40
C CYS A 18 8.88 26.45 -11.05
N ASP A 19 9.40 27.62 -10.67
CA ASP A 19 9.00 28.33 -9.45
C ASP A 19 7.53 28.79 -9.48
N ASP A 20 7.01 29.22 -10.64
CA ASP A 20 5.59 29.60 -10.78
C ASP A 20 4.66 28.39 -10.69
N LYS A 21 5.08 27.21 -11.20
CA LYS A 21 4.32 25.96 -11.03
C LYS A 21 4.25 25.54 -9.56
N ASN A 22 5.36 25.56 -8.85
CA ASN A 22 5.38 25.22 -7.42
C ASN A 22 4.52 26.20 -6.62
N ALA A 23 4.65 27.51 -6.86
CA ALA A 23 3.84 28.52 -6.20
C ALA A 23 2.33 28.36 -6.48
N LYS A 24 1.94 27.93 -7.68
CA LYS A 24 0.53 27.60 -8.02
C LYS A 24 0.02 26.40 -7.23
N ALA A 25 0.78 25.31 -7.18
CA ALA A 25 0.39 24.11 -6.43
C ALA A 25 0.23 24.39 -4.92
N LEU A 26 1.15 25.17 -4.35
CA LEU A 26 1.08 25.56 -2.94
C LEU A 26 -0.12 26.49 -2.65
N ARG A 27 -0.40 27.45 -3.53
CA ARG A 27 -1.62 28.28 -3.44
C ARG A 27 -2.90 27.45 -3.54
N PHE A 28 -2.91 26.43 -4.40
CA PHE A 28 -4.03 25.51 -4.51
C PHE A 28 -4.27 24.75 -3.19
N ILE A 29 -3.21 24.24 -2.54
CA ILE A 29 -3.32 23.61 -1.21
C ILE A 29 -3.91 24.60 -0.19
N GLU A 30 -3.40 25.83 -0.14
CA GLU A 30 -3.91 26.87 0.76
C GLU A 30 -5.39 27.18 0.50
N GLU A 31 -5.80 27.32 -0.76
CA GLU A 31 -7.19 27.59 -1.12
C GLU A 31 -8.11 26.44 -0.71
N MET A 32 -7.74 25.20 -1.01
CA MET A 32 -8.53 24.02 -0.68
C MET A 32 -8.67 23.86 0.84
N THR A 33 -7.57 24.02 1.58
CA THR A 33 -7.55 23.81 3.03
C THR A 33 -8.16 24.95 3.84
N ARG A 34 -8.22 26.17 3.30
CA ARG A 34 -8.97 27.29 3.93
C ARG A 34 -10.47 27.15 3.73
N ASN A 35 -10.90 26.56 2.62
CA ASN A 35 -12.31 26.46 2.25
C ASN A 35 -12.86 25.03 2.38
N THR A 36 -12.27 24.19 3.25
CA THR A 36 -12.54 22.74 3.35
C THR A 36 -14.02 22.37 3.31
N ASP A 37 -14.85 22.96 4.18
CA ASP A 37 -16.29 22.61 4.25
C ASP A 37 -17.06 23.03 2.97
N LEU A 38 -16.78 24.22 2.44
CA LEU A 38 -17.36 24.71 1.19
C LEU A 38 -16.95 23.86 0.00
N VAL A 39 -15.69 23.39 -0.04
CA VAL A 39 -15.21 22.49 -1.09
C VAL A 39 -15.91 21.12 -0.97
N GLN A 40 -16.05 20.58 0.25
CA GLN A 40 -16.76 19.32 0.50
C GLN A 40 -18.23 19.39 0.08
N GLU A 41 -18.93 20.49 0.37
CA GLU A 41 -20.31 20.71 -0.08
C GLU A 41 -20.41 20.72 -1.61
N LYS A 42 -19.51 21.44 -2.29
CA LYS A 42 -19.47 21.48 -3.77
C LYS A 42 -19.17 20.13 -4.39
N VAL A 43 -18.19 19.40 -3.83
CA VAL A 43 -17.82 18.05 -4.30
C VAL A 43 -19.00 17.09 -4.16
N LEU A 44 -19.69 17.10 -3.02
CA LEU A 44 -20.87 16.26 -2.83
C LEU A 44 -21.96 16.64 -3.84
N ALA A 45 -22.26 17.93 -4.00
CA ALA A 45 -23.27 18.38 -4.95
C ALA A 45 -22.93 17.98 -6.40
N GLU A 46 -21.66 18.06 -6.79
CA GLU A 46 -21.18 17.61 -8.11
C GLU A 46 -21.38 16.10 -8.30
N ILE A 47 -20.95 15.28 -7.31
CA ILE A 47 -21.11 13.82 -7.35
C ILE A 47 -22.59 13.44 -7.44
N LEU A 48 -23.45 14.05 -6.63
CA LEU A 48 -24.88 13.77 -6.61
C LEU A 48 -25.57 14.23 -7.89
N SER A 49 -25.23 15.41 -8.42
CA SER A 49 -25.76 15.90 -9.68
C SER A 49 -25.35 15.01 -10.84
N GLN A 50 -24.08 14.57 -10.89
CA GLN A 50 -23.58 13.66 -11.92
C GLN A 50 -24.33 12.32 -11.87
N ASN A 51 -24.52 11.77 -10.67
CA ASN A 51 -25.03 10.42 -10.48
C ASN A 51 -26.53 10.36 -10.17
N ALA A 52 -27.26 11.48 -10.25
CA ALA A 52 -28.67 11.58 -9.86
C ALA A 52 -29.59 10.54 -10.51
N GLN A 53 -29.28 10.15 -11.76
CA GLN A 53 -30.07 9.21 -12.54
C GLN A 53 -29.65 7.75 -12.41
N THR A 54 -28.61 7.47 -11.62
CA THR A 54 -28.07 6.12 -11.41
C THR A 54 -29.06 5.22 -10.67
N GLU A 55 -29.01 3.92 -10.94
CA GLU A 55 -29.86 2.94 -10.27
C GLU A 55 -29.66 2.99 -8.74
N TYR A 56 -28.41 3.10 -8.29
CA TYR A 56 -28.07 3.10 -6.87
C TYR A 56 -28.71 4.27 -6.11
N LEU A 57 -28.56 5.51 -6.58
CA LEU A 57 -29.15 6.68 -5.90
C LEU A 57 -30.68 6.71 -6.00
N LYS A 58 -31.27 6.16 -7.08
CA LYS A 58 -32.72 6.00 -7.22
C LYS A 58 -33.32 5.06 -6.19
N ARG A 59 -32.61 3.99 -5.78
CA ARG A 59 -33.08 3.05 -4.73
C ARG A 59 -33.38 3.78 -3.41
N PHE A 60 -32.64 4.85 -3.12
CA PHE A 60 -32.79 5.64 -1.89
C PHE A 60 -33.67 6.88 -2.08
N GLN A 61 -34.36 7.02 -3.21
CA GLN A 61 -35.34 8.08 -3.47
C GLN A 61 -34.77 9.48 -3.20
N LEU A 62 -33.52 9.72 -3.60
CA LEU A 62 -32.85 11.00 -3.40
C LEU A 62 -33.53 12.13 -4.20
N ASN A 63 -34.29 11.80 -5.25
CA ASN A 63 -35.11 12.72 -6.05
C ASN A 63 -34.31 13.94 -6.54
N GLU A 64 -33.10 13.70 -7.05
CA GLU A 64 -32.18 14.74 -7.57
C GLU A 64 -31.70 15.76 -6.52
N ALA A 65 -31.96 15.52 -5.22
CA ALA A 65 -31.40 16.34 -4.17
C ALA A 65 -29.87 16.23 -4.14
N THR A 66 -29.21 17.38 -4.07
CA THR A 66 -27.75 17.51 -4.03
C THR A 66 -27.24 18.03 -2.69
N ASP A 67 -28.12 18.25 -1.71
CA ASP A 67 -27.79 18.78 -0.40
C ASP A 67 -27.34 17.70 0.59
N ARG A 68 -26.42 18.09 1.49
CA ARG A 68 -25.80 17.20 2.48
C ARG A 68 -26.83 16.56 3.43
N HIS A 69 -27.85 17.30 3.83
CA HIS A 69 -28.84 16.83 4.81
C HIS A 69 -29.71 15.70 4.23
N THR A 70 -30.24 15.88 3.02
CA THR A 70 -31.01 14.85 2.32
C THR A 70 -30.14 13.62 2.01
N PHE A 71 -28.88 13.84 1.60
CA PHE A 71 -27.93 12.76 1.37
C PHE A 71 -27.70 11.91 2.62
N LYS A 72 -27.34 12.53 3.74
CA LYS A 72 -27.05 11.84 5.00
C LYS A 72 -28.26 11.12 5.60
N SER A 73 -29.47 11.62 5.37
CA SER A 73 -30.71 11.03 5.90
C SER A 73 -31.24 9.85 5.07
N LYS A 74 -30.92 9.78 3.78
CA LYS A 74 -31.46 8.74 2.87
C LYS A 74 -30.44 7.68 2.45
N VAL A 75 -29.19 8.06 2.23
CA VAL A 75 -28.17 7.14 1.71
C VAL A 75 -27.50 6.40 2.88
N PRO A 76 -27.53 5.06 2.91
CA PRO A 76 -26.95 4.29 4.00
C PRO A 76 -25.42 4.29 3.93
N VAL A 77 -24.78 4.09 5.08
CA VAL A 77 -23.36 3.76 5.15
C VAL A 77 -23.16 2.30 4.82
N VAL A 78 -22.26 2.00 3.88
CA VAL A 78 -22.13 0.65 3.29
C VAL A 78 -20.70 0.12 3.37
N SER A 79 -20.59 -1.20 3.34
CA SER A 79 -19.34 -1.94 3.15
C SER A 79 -19.21 -2.44 1.70
N TYR A 80 -18.12 -3.14 1.39
CA TYR A 80 -17.96 -3.77 0.08
C TYR A 80 -19.00 -4.85 -0.20
N GLU A 81 -19.42 -5.61 0.82
CA GLU A 81 -20.40 -6.70 0.63
C GLU A 81 -21.76 -6.16 0.20
N ASP A 82 -22.15 -4.99 0.69
CA ASP A 82 -23.42 -4.35 0.32
C ASP A 82 -23.43 -3.90 -1.15
N LEU A 83 -22.26 -3.59 -1.73
CA LEU A 83 -22.10 -3.17 -3.13
C LEU A 83 -21.71 -4.32 -4.08
N LYS A 84 -21.44 -5.51 -3.55
CA LYS A 84 -20.88 -6.64 -4.31
C LYS A 84 -21.74 -7.03 -5.51
N ASN A 85 -23.06 -7.02 -5.34
CA ASN A 85 -24.00 -7.38 -6.41
C ASN A 85 -23.96 -6.37 -7.58
N ASP A 86 -23.88 -5.08 -7.28
CA ASP A 86 -23.79 -4.02 -8.30
C ASP A 86 -22.46 -4.10 -9.06
N ILE A 87 -21.36 -4.28 -8.32
CA ILE A 87 -20.03 -4.46 -8.88
C ILE A 87 -19.98 -5.70 -9.79
N GLN A 88 -20.60 -6.81 -9.37
CA GLN A 88 -20.63 -8.04 -10.15
C GLN A 88 -21.46 -7.89 -11.44
N ARG A 89 -22.58 -7.17 -11.39
CA ARG A 89 -23.37 -6.85 -12.60
C ARG A 89 -22.53 -6.08 -13.63
N ILE A 90 -21.81 -5.05 -13.19
CA ILE A 90 -20.90 -4.27 -14.06
C ILE A 90 -19.77 -5.17 -14.61
N ALA A 91 -19.14 -5.97 -13.75
CA ALA A 91 -18.09 -6.91 -14.14
C ALA A 91 -18.58 -7.95 -15.17
N ASN A 92 -19.85 -8.34 -15.08
CA ASN A 92 -20.51 -9.28 -16.01
C ASN A 92 -21.07 -8.60 -17.28
N GLY A 93 -21.04 -7.28 -17.38
CA GLY A 93 -21.29 -6.55 -18.62
C GLY A 93 -22.54 -5.70 -18.64
N ASP A 94 -23.21 -5.52 -17.50
CA ASP A 94 -24.25 -4.51 -17.38
C ASP A 94 -23.62 -3.11 -17.50
N ARG A 95 -23.94 -2.41 -18.61
CA ARG A 95 -23.44 -1.07 -18.91
C ARG A 95 -24.47 0.02 -18.57
N SER A 96 -25.59 -0.34 -17.98
CA SER A 96 -26.53 0.66 -17.46
C SER A 96 -25.86 1.47 -16.33
N PRO A 97 -26.29 2.73 -16.09
CA PRO A 97 -25.71 3.57 -15.05
C PRO A 97 -26.12 3.07 -13.66
N ILE A 98 -25.47 2.00 -13.17
CA ILE A 98 -25.78 1.39 -11.86
C ILE A 98 -25.25 2.25 -10.73
N LEU A 99 -23.92 2.45 -10.67
CA LEU A 99 -23.25 3.22 -9.62
C LEU A 99 -22.85 4.62 -10.08
N CYS A 100 -22.52 4.79 -11.35
CA CYS A 100 -22.02 6.04 -11.92
C CYS A 100 -22.69 6.32 -13.27
N ALA A 101 -22.95 7.60 -13.55
CA ALA A 101 -23.44 8.02 -14.86
C ALA A 101 -22.37 7.92 -15.96
N HIS A 102 -21.10 8.04 -15.58
CA HIS A 102 -19.97 7.85 -16.49
C HIS A 102 -19.65 6.36 -16.61
N PRO A 103 -19.26 5.86 -17.80
CA PRO A 103 -18.91 4.46 -17.98
C PRO A 103 -17.72 4.06 -17.09
N ILE A 104 -17.85 2.96 -16.36
CA ILE A 104 -16.72 2.37 -15.62
C ILE A 104 -15.65 1.94 -16.63
N SER A 105 -14.45 2.51 -16.49
CA SER A 105 -13.36 2.28 -17.44
C SER A 105 -12.56 1.03 -17.12
N GLU A 106 -12.38 0.73 -15.83
CA GLU A 106 -11.69 -0.44 -15.30
C GLU A 106 -12.06 -0.66 -13.83
N PHE A 107 -11.62 -1.80 -13.28
CA PHE A 107 -11.67 -2.08 -11.85
C PHE A 107 -10.28 -2.01 -11.23
N LEU A 108 -10.13 -1.15 -10.24
CA LEU A 108 -8.91 -1.07 -9.44
C LEU A 108 -8.97 -2.13 -8.35
N THR A 109 -8.07 -3.10 -8.41
CA THR A 109 -8.05 -4.20 -7.43
C THR A 109 -7.41 -3.72 -6.14
N SER A 110 -8.17 -3.75 -5.04
CA SER A 110 -7.66 -3.40 -3.71
C SER A 110 -6.73 -4.48 -3.18
N SER A 111 -5.86 -4.11 -2.25
CA SER A 111 -5.16 -5.07 -1.38
C SER A 111 -6.07 -5.65 -0.31
N GLY A 112 -7.16 -4.97 0.05
CA GLY A 112 -8.19 -5.55 0.90
C GLY A 112 -8.99 -6.62 0.14
N THR A 113 -9.27 -7.73 0.80
CA THR A 113 -9.98 -8.89 0.23
C THR A 113 -11.41 -9.01 0.76
N SER A 114 -12.24 -9.71 0.01
CA SER A 114 -13.60 -10.14 0.35
C SER A 114 -13.73 -11.58 -0.13
N ALA A 115 -14.02 -12.50 0.80
CA ALA A 115 -14.02 -13.94 0.54
C ALA A 115 -12.73 -14.45 -0.14
N GLY A 116 -11.57 -13.99 0.34
CA GLY A 116 -10.26 -14.40 -0.18
C GLY A 116 -9.83 -13.77 -1.52
N GLU A 117 -10.70 -13.01 -2.17
CA GLU A 117 -10.44 -12.37 -3.47
C GLU A 117 -10.27 -10.85 -3.33
N ARG A 118 -9.46 -10.23 -4.19
CA ARG A 118 -9.27 -8.77 -4.19
C ARG A 118 -10.60 -8.05 -4.46
N LYS A 119 -10.91 -7.01 -3.67
CA LYS A 119 -12.08 -6.15 -3.92
C LYS A 119 -11.91 -5.39 -5.24
N LEU A 120 -12.96 -5.34 -6.06
CA LEU A 120 -12.98 -4.60 -7.32
C LEU A 120 -13.55 -3.20 -7.10
N MET A 121 -12.71 -2.18 -7.20
CA MET A 121 -13.13 -0.79 -7.02
C MET A 121 -13.39 -0.15 -8.38
N PRO A 122 -14.65 0.23 -8.71
CA PRO A 122 -14.94 0.85 -9.99
C PRO A 122 -14.24 2.21 -10.08
N THR A 123 -13.65 2.50 -11.23
CA THR A 123 -13.13 3.84 -11.56
C THR A 123 -13.65 4.30 -12.91
N ILE A 124 -13.70 5.62 -13.07
CA ILE A 124 -13.95 6.30 -14.33
C ILE A 124 -12.64 6.94 -14.83
N ARG A 125 -12.61 7.43 -16.08
CA ARG A 125 -11.38 7.95 -16.70
C ARG A 125 -10.90 9.23 -16.02
N GLU A 126 -11.84 10.08 -15.64
CA GLU A 126 -11.65 11.40 -15.03
C GLU A 126 -10.95 11.32 -13.68
N GLU A 127 -11.07 10.17 -12.98
CA GLU A 127 -10.34 9.94 -11.73
C GLU A 127 -8.83 9.93 -11.93
N MET A 128 -8.33 9.61 -13.14
CA MET A 128 -6.90 9.65 -13.40
C MET A 128 -6.34 11.07 -13.31
N ASP A 129 -7.11 12.08 -13.71
CA ASP A 129 -6.70 13.47 -13.65
C ASP A 129 -6.69 13.97 -12.20
N ARG A 130 -7.64 13.53 -11.36
CA ARG A 130 -7.61 13.79 -9.90
C ARG A 130 -6.39 13.14 -9.23
N ARG A 131 -6.05 11.90 -9.59
CA ARG A 131 -4.83 11.23 -9.08
C ARG A 131 -3.57 11.99 -9.50
N GLN A 132 -3.49 12.41 -10.77
CA GLN A 132 -2.37 13.19 -11.28
C GLN A 132 -2.26 14.56 -10.58
N LEU A 133 -3.38 15.20 -10.29
CA LEU A 133 -3.42 16.43 -9.51
C LEU A 133 -2.79 16.20 -8.13
N LEU A 134 -3.18 15.17 -7.38
CA LEU A 134 -2.57 14.90 -6.07
C LEU A 134 -1.06 14.63 -6.18
N TYR A 135 -0.62 13.84 -7.15
CA TYR A 135 0.83 13.63 -7.40
C TYR A 135 1.57 14.93 -7.69
N SER A 136 0.95 15.85 -8.43
CA SER A 136 1.56 17.13 -8.77
C SER A 136 1.80 18.05 -7.56
N LEU A 137 1.16 17.77 -6.42
CA LEU A 137 1.33 18.54 -5.18
C LEU A 137 2.54 18.09 -4.35
N LEU A 138 3.04 16.86 -4.55
CA LEU A 138 4.06 16.26 -3.68
C LEU A 138 5.40 17.01 -3.75
N MET A 139 5.92 17.24 -4.96
CA MET A 139 7.21 17.89 -5.14
C MET A 139 7.21 19.38 -4.80
N PRO A 140 6.16 20.17 -5.11
CA PRO A 140 6.02 21.53 -4.60
C PRO A 140 6.10 21.61 -3.07
N VAL A 141 5.43 20.70 -2.35
CA VAL A 141 5.53 20.62 -0.88
C VAL A 141 6.94 20.23 -0.46
N MET A 142 7.50 19.16 -1.02
CA MET A 142 8.85 18.69 -0.68
C MET A 142 9.92 19.77 -0.91
N SER A 143 9.80 20.57 -1.98
CA SER A 143 10.76 21.61 -2.35
C SER A 143 10.91 22.71 -1.29
N GLN A 144 9.92 22.87 -0.39
CA GLN A 144 10.03 23.79 0.75
C GLN A 144 11.01 23.29 1.82
N TYR A 145 11.21 21.97 1.92
CA TYR A 145 12.00 21.33 2.96
C TYR A 145 13.36 20.86 2.44
N VAL A 146 13.41 20.35 1.21
CA VAL A 146 14.63 19.82 0.58
C VAL A 146 14.86 20.54 -0.75
N PRO A 147 15.66 21.62 -0.77
CA PRO A 147 15.91 22.39 -1.98
C PRO A 147 16.85 21.65 -2.95
N GLY A 148 16.74 21.98 -4.24
CA GLY A 148 17.69 21.50 -5.26
C GLY A 148 17.41 20.09 -5.80
N LEU A 149 16.23 19.51 -5.51
CA LEU A 149 15.84 18.20 -6.04
C LEU A 149 15.63 18.20 -7.56
N ASP A 150 15.40 19.38 -8.15
CA ASP A 150 15.34 19.65 -9.59
C ASP A 150 16.69 19.49 -10.32
N LYS A 151 17.80 19.39 -9.57
CA LYS A 151 19.18 19.33 -10.10
C LYS A 151 19.72 17.92 -10.24
N GLY A 152 18.89 16.90 -10.02
CA GLY A 152 19.30 15.51 -10.07
C GLY A 152 18.14 14.59 -10.39
N LYS A 153 18.25 13.34 -9.96
CA LYS A 153 17.33 12.25 -10.29
C LYS A 153 16.80 11.57 -9.04
N ALA A 154 15.64 10.93 -9.19
CA ALA A 154 15.09 10.01 -8.21
C ALA A 154 15.33 8.57 -8.66
N LEU A 155 15.90 7.75 -7.77
CA LEU A 155 15.92 6.30 -7.92
C LEU A 155 14.69 5.74 -7.22
N LEU A 156 13.61 5.54 -7.97
CA LEU A 156 12.38 4.95 -7.45
C LEU A 156 12.20 3.54 -8.06
N PHE A 157 12.11 2.53 -7.20
CA PHE A 157 11.82 1.16 -7.60
C PHE A 157 10.30 0.97 -7.73
N LEU A 158 9.81 1.04 -8.96
CA LEU A 158 8.38 1.02 -9.30
C LEU A 158 8.05 -0.24 -10.09
N PHE A 159 6.95 -0.91 -9.75
CA PHE A 159 6.58 -2.19 -10.34
C PHE A 159 5.11 -2.21 -10.75
N ILE A 160 4.85 -2.68 -11.96
CA ILE A 160 3.52 -3.17 -12.31
C ILE A 160 3.27 -4.56 -11.71
N LYS A 161 2.00 -4.89 -11.52
CA LYS A 161 1.54 -6.22 -11.12
C LYS A 161 0.61 -6.82 -12.18
N ALA A 162 0.33 -8.11 -12.04
CA ALA A 162 -0.57 -8.85 -12.91
C ALA A 162 -1.94 -8.17 -13.08
N GLU A 163 -2.51 -8.34 -14.27
CA GLU A 163 -3.82 -7.82 -14.67
C GLU A 163 -4.72 -8.96 -15.11
N THR A 164 -6.03 -8.77 -14.96
CA THR A 164 -7.04 -9.65 -15.52
C THR A 164 -8.11 -8.89 -16.28
N LYS A 165 -9.01 -9.64 -16.92
CA LYS A 165 -10.23 -9.10 -17.48
C LYS A 165 -11.42 -9.73 -16.78
N THR A 166 -12.44 -8.92 -16.49
CA THR A 166 -13.75 -9.42 -16.07
C THR A 166 -14.45 -10.17 -17.21
N PRO A 167 -15.54 -10.91 -16.95
CA PRO A 167 -16.30 -11.58 -18.01
C PRO A 167 -16.77 -10.64 -19.14
N SER A 168 -17.01 -9.36 -18.83
CA SER A 168 -17.37 -8.34 -19.83
C SER A 168 -16.21 -7.74 -20.62
N GLY A 169 -14.97 -8.11 -20.28
CA GLY A 169 -13.75 -7.59 -20.88
C GLY A 169 -13.18 -6.33 -20.22
N LEU A 170 -13.77 -5.81 -19.14
CA LEU A 170 -13.18 -4.71 -18.37
C LEU A 170 -11.88 -5.17 -17.71
N VAL A 171 -10.86 -4.32 -17.75
CA VAL A 171 -9.58 -4.62 -17.09
C VAL A 171 -9.75 -4.54 -15.58
N ALA A 172 -9.16 -5.48 -14.85
CA ALA A 172 -9.06 -5.48 -13.40
C ALA A 172 -7.58 -5.57 -12.98
N ARG A 173 -7.06 -4.54 -12.31
CA ARG A 173 -5.64 -4.44 -11.94
C ARG A 173 -5.39 -3.48 -10.78
N PRO A 174 -4.23 -3.54 -10.09
CA PRO A 174 -3.94 -2.60 -9.02
C PRO A 174 -3.86 -1.15 -9.51
N VAL A 175 -4.21 -0.19 -8.64
CA VAL A 175 -4.24 1.24 -9.01
C VAL A 175 -2.91 1.78 -9.51
N LEU A 176 -1.80 1.33 -8.94
CA LEU A 176 -0.46 1.73 -9.39
C LEU A 176 -0.11 1.14 -10.76
N THR A 177 -0.51 -0.10 -11.04
CA THR A 177 -0.39 -0.67 -12.39
C THR A 177 -1.18 0.16 -13.40
N SER A 178 -2.42 0.54 -13.06
CA SER A 178 -3.25 1.41 -13.89
C SER A 178 -2.57 2.77 -14.13
N TYR A 179 -2.03 3.39 -13.08
CA TYR A 179 -1.32 4.66 -13.17
C TYR A 179 -0.06 4.57 -14.04
N TYR A 180 0.84 3.62 -13.81
CA TYR A 180 2.08 3.49 -14.60
C TYR A 180 1.81 3.18 -16.07
N LYS A 181 0.72 2.48 -16.38
CA LYS A 181 0.31 2.19 -17.77
C LYS A 181 -0.52 3.29 -18.43
N SER A 182 -0.91 4.32 -17.68
CA SER A 182 -1.69 5.44 -18.18
C SER A 182 -0.87 6.38 -19.08
N GLU A 183 -1.56 7.17 -19.89
CA GLU A 183 -0.94 8.22 -20.69
C GLU A 183 -0.36 9.33 -19.82
N GLN A 184 -0.98 9.61 -18.65
CA GLN A 184 -0.51 10.58 -17.68
C GLN A 184 0.91 10.24 -17.17
N PHE A 185 1.24 8.95 -17.05
CA PHE A 185 2.57 8.51 -16.68
C PHE A 185 3.50 8.42 -17.90
N LYS A 186 3.11 7.66 -18.93
CA LYS A 186 3.98 7.38 -20.10
C LYS A 186 4.34 8.63 -20.90
N ASN A 187 3.39 9.53 -21.07
CA ASN A 187 3.57 10.79 -21.82
C ASN A 187 3.67 11.99 -20.87
N ARG A 188 4.12 11.76 -19.63
CA ARG A 188 4.30 12.83 -18.66
C ARG A 188 5.19 13.93 -19.24
N PRO A 189 4.81 15.21 -19.12
CA PRO A 189 5.66 16.30 -19.57
C PRO A 189 6.97 16.27 -18.78
N HIS A 190 8.04 16.80 -19.37
CA HIS A 190 9.30 16.96 -18.65
C HIS A 190 9.08 17.81 -17.38
N ASP A 191 9.46 17.24 -16.25
CA ASP A 191 9.39 17.85 -14.94
C ASP A 191 10.74 17.61 -14.23
N PRO A 192 11.53 18.65 -13.94
CA PRO A 192 12.86 18.49 -13.36
C PRO A 192 12.82 17.85 -11.97
N TYR A 193 11.71 17.93 -11.23
CA TYR A 193 11.57 17.27 -9.92
C TYR A 193 11.29 15.77 -10.01
N ASN A 194 10.87 15.28 -11.18
CA ASN A 194 10.44 13.91 -11.43
C ASN A 194 11.23 13.24 -12.56
N VAL A 195 12.52 13.54 -12.65
CA VAL A 195 13.46 12.81 -13.51
C VAL A 195 13.87 11.52 -12.81
N TYR A 196 13.41 10.38 -13.31
CA TYR A 196 13.71 9.07 -12.73
C TYR A 196 14.94 8.43 -13.38
N THR A 197 15.69 7.63 -12.62
CA THR A 197 16.74 6.77 -13.19
C THR A 197 16.16 5.59 -13.96
N SER A 198 15.02 5.08 -13.50
CA SER A 198 14.34 3.92 -14.06
C SER A 198 13.64 4.28 -15.38
N PRO A 199 13.97 3.61 -16.50
CA PRO A 199 13.24 3.78 -17.75
C PRO A 199 11.83 3.18 -17.65
N ASP A 200 10.88 3.75 -18.39
CA ASP A 200 9.48 3.31 -18.36
C ASP A 200 9.35 1.85 -18.80
N GLU A 201 10.16 1.40 -19.76
CA GLU A 201 10.21 0.03 -20.24
C GLU A 201 10.55 -0.96 -19.12
N ALA A 202 11.43 -0.58 -18.19
CA ALA A 202 11.76 -1.41 -17.04
C ALA A 202 10.63 -1.43 -16.00
N ILE A 203 9.98 -0.28 -15.75
CA ILE A 203 8.85 -0.16 -14.81
C ILE A 203 7.65 -0.97 -15.32
N LEU A 204 7.42 -0.95 -16.64
CA LEU A 204 6.30 -1.61 -17.31
C LEU A 204 6.56 -3.08 -17.68
N CYS A 205 7.74 -3.60 -17.34
CA CYS A 205 8.07 -5.00 -17.58
C CYS A 205 7.27 -5.91 -16.62
N PRO A 206 6.55 -6.91 -17.14
CA PRO A 206 5.76 -7.83 -16.31
C PRO A 206 6.62 -8.83 -15.53
N ASP A 207 7.86 -9.07 -15.97
CA ASP A 207 8.82 -9.90 -15.26
C ASP A 207 9.48 -9.10 -14.13
N SER A 208 9.19 -9.48 -12.89
CA SER A 208 9.65 -8.77 -11.70
C SER A 208 11.17 -8.82 -11.53
N PHE A 209 11.84 -9.89 -11.99
CA PHE A 209 13.30 -9.99 -11.96
C PHE A 209 13.92 -9.03 -12.97
N GLN A 210 13.44 -9.04 -14.22
CA GLN A 210 13.98 -8.16 -15.27
C GLN A 210 13.73 -6.69 -14.98
N SER A 211 12.54 -6.35 -14.46
CA SER A 211 12.20 -5.02 -13.97
C SER A 211 13.17 -4.57 -12.86
N MET A 212 13.31 -5.35 -11.79
CA MET A 212 14.19 -5.02 -10.66
C MET A 212 15.66 -4.89 -11.08
N TYR A 213 16.16 -5.86 -11.87
CA TYR A 213 17.54 -5.87 -12.33
C TYR A 213 17.88 -4.61 -13.14
N THR A 214 17.02 -4.26 -14.08
CA THR A 214 17.24 -3.12 -14.98
C THR A 214 17.13 -1.78 -14.25
N GLN A 215 16.17 -1.64 -13.33
CA GLN A 215 16.03 -0.44 -12.50
C GLN A 215 17.25 -0.27 -11.58
N MET A 216 17.73 -1.35 -10.96
CA MET A 216 18.95 -1.34 -10.16
C MET A 216 20.17 -0.94 -11.00
N LEU A 217 20.36 -1.55 -12.17
CA LEU A 217 21.47 -1.25 -13.07
C LEU A 217 21.49 0.23 -13.48
N CYS A 218 20.34 0.79 -13.87
CA CYS A 218 20.22 2.23 -14.17
C CYS A 218 20.56 3.11 -12.96
N GLY A 219 20.06 2.73 -11.77
CA GLY A 219 20.36 3.42 -10.51
C GLY A 219 21.85 3.44 -10.17
N LEU A 220 22.57 2.35 -10.42
CA LEU A 220 24.02 2.26 -10.20
C LEU A 220 24.81 3.11 -11.22
N ILE A 221 24.42 3.08 -12.49
CA ILE A 221 25.05 3.87 -13.56
C ILE A 221 24.92 5.37 -13.28
N MET A 222 23.74 5.81 -12.84
CA MET A 222 23.43 7.23 -12.59
C MET A 222 23.69 7.66 -11.13
N ARG A 223 24.50 6.90 -10.38
CA ARG A 223 24.60 7.01 -8.91
C ARG A 223 24.86 8.42 -8.35
N HIS A 224 25.62 9.24 -9.08
CA HIS A 224 25.98 10.59 -8.65
C HIS A 224 24.88 11.61 -8.91
N GLU A 225 23.94 11.30 -9.78
CA GLU A 225 22.77 12.15 -10.05
C GLU A 225 21.64 11.89 -9.04
N VAL A 226 21.68 10.79 -8.29
CA VAL A 226 20.61 10.38 -7.37
C VAL A 226 20.57 11.27 -6.14
N LEU A 227 19.44 11.98 -5.96
CA LEU A 227 19.17 12.85 -4.81
C LEU A 227 18.13 12.26 -3.85
N ARG A 228 17.33 11.30 -4.30
CA ARG A 228 16.38 10.56 -3.45
C ARG A 228 16.26 9.13 -3.94
N VAL A 229 16.14 8.21 -2.99
CA VAL A 229 15.98 6.77 -3.23
C VAL A 229 14.65 6.34 -2.64
N GLY A 230 13.88 5.48 -3.30
CA GLY A 230 12.56 5.15 -2.79
C GLY A 230 11.86 4.01 -3.49
N ALA A 231 10.70 3.70 -2.95
CA ALA A 231 9.69 2.79 -3.49
C ALA A 231 8.35 3.18 -2.84
N VAL A 232 7.23 2.66 -3.35
CA VAL A 232 5.92 2.97 -2.74
C VAL A 232 5.87 2.57 -1.27
N PHE A 233 6.34 1.36 -0.95
CA PHE A 233 6.39 0.83 0.41
C PHE A 233 7.83 0.54 0.84
N ALA A 234 8.09 0.63 2.14
CA ALA A 234 9.38 0.28 2.75
C ALA A 234 9.85 -1.14 2.37
N SER A 235 8.93 -2.12 2.38
CA SER A 235 9.16 -3.49 1.94
C SER A 235 9.76 -3.57 0.52
N GLY A 236 9.25 -2.75 -0.41
CA GLY A 236 9.71 -2.68 -1.79
C GLY A 236 11.16 -2.21 -1.90
N LEU A 237 11.53 -1.17 -1.14
CA LEU A 237 12.91 -0.68 -1.11
C LEU A 237 13.86 -1.69 -0.47
N LEU A 238 13.45 -2.33 0.64
CA LEU A 238 14.23 -3.39 1.28
C LEU A 238 14.46 -4.58 0.33
N ARG A 239 13.46 -4.95 -0.47
CA ARG A 239 13.60 -5.97 -1.52
C ARG A 239 14.59 -5.54 -2.60
N ALA A 240 14.64 -4.27 -2.99
CA ALA A 240 15.64 -3.78 -3.94
C ALA A 240 17.07 -3.85 -3.34
N ILE A 241 17.24 -3.49 -2.07
CA ILE A 241 18.53 -3.63 -1.37
C ILE A 241 18.95 -5.10 -1.29
N ARG A 242 18.02 -6.00 -0.94
CA ARG A 242 18.26 -7.45 -0.94
C ARG A 242 18.59 -7.97 -2.34
N PHE A 243 17.95 -7.46 -3.37
CA PHE A 243 18.26 -7.81 -4.75
C PHE A 243 19.71 -7.44 -5.09
N LEU A 244 20.17 -6.26 -4.68
CA LEU A 244 21.55 -5.85 -4.84
C LEU A 244 22.51 -6.78 -4.07
N GLN A 245 22.20 -7.16 -2.83
CA GLN A 245 23.00 -8.12 -2.06
C GLN A 245 23.21 -9.45 -2.81
N LEU A 246 22.18 -9.92 -3.51
CA LEU A 246 22.20 -11.21 -4.19
C LEU A 246 22.79 -11.14 -5.61
N ASN A 247 22.75 -9.98 -6.27
CA ASN A 247 23.04 -9.87 -7.71
C ASN A 247 24.13 -8.84 -8.05
N TRP A 248 24.78 -8.21 -7.07
CA TRP A 248 25.78 -7.16 -7.32
C TRP A 248 26.92 -7.64 -8.23
N ALA A 249 27.30 -8.92 -8.17
CA ALA A 249 28.38 -9.46 -8.98
C ALA A 249 28.04 -9.44 -10.48
N GLN A 250 26.80 -9.83 -10.84
CA GLN A 250 26.33 -9.74 -12.22
C GLN A 250 26.13 -8.29 -12.66
N LEU A 251 25.57 -7.44 -11.78
CA LEU A 251 25.41 -6.01 -12.06
C LEU A 251 26.77 -5.32 -12.31
N ALA A 252 27.78 -5.62 -11.50
CA ALA A 252 29.14 -5.11 -11.68
C ALA A 252 29.78 -5.65 -12.97
N HIS A 253 29.54 -6.91 -13.32
CA HIS A 253 29.99 -7.47 -14.60
C HIS A 253 29.40 -6.70 -15.80
N ASP A 254 28.08 -6.51 -15.83
CA ASP A 254 27.39 -5.78 -16.89
C ASP A 254 27.91 -4.33 -17.02
N ILE A 255 28.11 -3.65 -15.88
CA ILE A 255 28.71 -2.31 -15.85
C ILE A 255 30.13 -2.34 -16.42
N SER A 256 30.95 -3.34 -16.06
CA SER A 256 32.34 -3.43 -16.50
C SER A 256 32.46 -3.67 -18.02
N THR A 257 31.65 -4.58 -18.56
CA THR A 257 31.72 -4.98 -19.98
C THR A 257 30.87 -4.11 -20.89
N GLY A 258 29.89 -3.39 -20.33
CA GLY A 258 28.88 -2.69 -21.10
C GLY A 258 27.89 -3.62 -21.81
N THR A 259 27.80 -4.88 -21.39
CA THR A 259 26.91 -5.89 -21.98
C THR A 259 25.82 -6.28 -21.00
N LEU A 260 24.56 -6.26 -21.43
CA LEU A 260 23.44 -6.60 -20.56
C LEU A 260 23.39 -8.12 -20.31
N ASN A 261 23.10 -8.51 -19.07
CA ASN A 261 22.93 -9.89 -18.67
C ASN A 261 21.91 -10.63 -19.57
N PRO A 262 22.23 -11.82 -20.11
CA PRO A 262 21.35 -12.56 -21.02
C PRO A 262 20.06 -13.08 -20.37
N LYS A 263 19.94 -13.02 -19.03
CA LYS A 263 18.66 -13.26 -18.34
C LYS A 263 17.63 -12.16 -18.62
N ILE A 264 18.07 -10.99 -19.08
CA ILE A 264 17.20 -9.91 -19.52
C ILE A 264 16.86 -10.16 -20.99
N THR A 265 15.65 -10.67 -21.21
CA THR A 265 15.16 -11.14 -22.52
C THR A 265 14.08 -10.23 -23.10
N ASP A 266 13.51 -9.33 -22.29
CA ASP A 266 12.51 -8.36 -22.74
C ASP A 266 13.11 -7.43 -23.83
N PRO A 267 12.53 -7.42 -25.05
CA PRO A 267 13.09 -6.63 -26.15
C PRO A 267 13.09 -5.13 -25.90
N ALA A 268 12.05 -4.61 -25.23
CA ALA A 268 11.93 -3.17 -24.97
C ALA A 268 12.99 -2.72 -23.96
N ILE A 269 13.24 -3.54 -22.93
CA ILE A 269 14.36 -3.31 -22.01
C ILE A 269 15.69 -3.38 -22.75
N THR A 270 15.90 -4.41 -23.58
CA THR A 270 17.17 -4.63 -24.28
C THR A 270 17.51 -3.45 -25.20
N GLU A 271 16.54 -2.98 -25.98
CA GLU A 271 16.68 -1.82 -26.86
C GLU A 271 17.00 -0.55 -26.06
N ARG A 272 16.29 -0.34 -24.94
CA ARG A 272 16.50 0.84 -24.10
C ARG A 272 17.88 0.83 -23.44
N MET A 273 18.29 -0.33 -22.92
CA MET A 273 19.58 -0.48 -22.25
C MET A 273 20.76 -0.36 -23.21
N ALA A 274 20.61 -0.70 -24.49
CA ALA A 274 21.65 -0.45 -25.50
C ALA A 274 22.02 1.03 -25.64
N GLN A 275 21.12 1.95 -25.24
CA GLN A 275 21.36 3.40 -25.27
C GLN A 275 22.00 3.92 -23.98
N ILE A 276 21.83 3.20 -22.86
CA ILE A 276 22.23 3.64 -21.51
C ILE A 276 23.54 2.97 -21.07
N LEU A 277 23.64 1.65 -21.25
CA LEU A 277 24.74 0.84 -20.75
C LEU A 277 26.00 1.06 -21.59
N LYS A 278 27.08 1.47 -20.93
CA LYS A 278 28.40 1.66 -21.54
C LYS A 278 29.45 1.01 -20.63
N PRO A 279 30.55 0.47 -21.18
CA PRO A 279 31.61 -0.12 -20.36
C PRO A 279 32.19 0.91 -19.39
N ASN A 280 32.17 0.59 -18.09
CA ASN A 280 32.72 1.41 -17.02
C ASN A 280 33.38 0.55 -15.94
N PRO A 281 34.61 0.06 -16.16
CA PRO A 281 35.33 -0.79 -15.21
C PRO A 281 35.59 -0.12 -13.84
N GLU A 282 35.73 1.21 -13.82
CA GLU A 282 35.95 1.96 -12.58
C GLU A 282 34.73 1.89 -11.67
N LEU A 283 33.53 2.13 -12.22
CA LEU A 283 32.28 1.98 -11.48
C LEU A 283 32.07 0.53 -11.04
N ALA A 284 32.35 -0.46 -11.90
CA ALA A 284 32.22 -1.87 -11.55
C ALA A 284 33.12 -2.28 -10.36
N ASN A 285 34.37 -1.80 -10.36
CA ASN A 285 35.30 -2.01 -9.25
C ASN A 285 34.81 -1.34 -7.96
N PHE A 286 34.27 -0.13 -8.07
CA PHE A 286 33.66 0.57 -6.94
C PHE A 286 32.49 -0.23 -6.34
N ILE A 287 31.54 -0.68 -7.18
CA ILE A 287 30.39 -1.49 -6.72
C ILE A 287 30.86 -2.80 -6.08
N THR A 288 31.84 -3.47 -6.69
CA THR A 288 32.43 -4.70 -6.14
C THR A 288 33.02 -4.45 -4.76
N LYS A 289 33.76 -3.35 -4.58
CA LYS A 289 34.37 -3.00 -3.29
C LYS A 289 33.31 -2.73 -2.22
N GLU A 290 32.25 -1.98 -2.54
CA GLU A 290 31.21 -1.65 -1.56
C GLU A 290 30.32 -2.83 -1.20
N CYS A 291 30.04 -3.73 -2.15
CA CYS A 291 29.07 -4.83 -1.98
C CYS A 291 29.69 -6.18 -1.58
N SER A 292 31.00 -6.39 -1.76
CA SER A 292 31.65 -7.68 -1.43
C SER A 292 31.86 -7.92 0.07
N GLY A 293 31.77 -6.86 0.90
CA GLY A 293 31.87 -6.98 2.35
C GLY A 293 30.59 -7.50 3.01
N GLU A 294 30.73 -8.03 4.22
CA GLU A 294 29.59 -8.48 5.04
C GLU A 294 28.81 -7.32 5.68
N ASN A 295 29.47 -6.18 5.92
CA ASN A 295 28.83 -5.01 6.51
C ASN A 295 28.12 -4.16 5.44
N TRP A 296 26.79 -4.17 5.49
CA TRP A 296 25.90 -3.40 4.62
C TRP A 296 25.29 -2.17 5.30
N GLU A 297 25.73 -1.83 6.51
CA GLU A 297 25.35 -0.59 7.17
C GLU A 297 25.67 0.60 6.25
N ARG A 298 24.74 1.56 6.17
CA ARG A 298 24.84 2.79 5.38
C ARG A 298 25.08 2.58 3.88
N ILE A 299 24.86 1.37 3.36
CA ILE A 299 25.14 1.02 1.95
C ILE A 299 24.46 1.98 0.97
N ILE A 300 23.27 2.50 1.29
CA ILE A 300 22.56 3.44 0.41
C ILE A 300 23.40 4.71 0.23
N THR A 301 23.94 5.29 1.31
CA THR A 301 24.77 6.51 1.21
C THR A 301 26.18 6.24 0.68
N ARG A 302 26.68 5.00 0.78
CA ARG A 302 27.94 4.62 0.13
C ARG A 302 27.77 4.52 -1.38
N ILE A 303 26.71 3.85 -1.85
CA ILE A 303 26.43 3.68 -3.27
C ILE A 303 25.83 4.95 -3.89
N TRP A 304 24.91 5.64 -3.24
CA TRP A 304 24.27 6.86 -3.72
C TRP A 304 24.55 8.03 -2.77
N PRO A 305 25.74 8.65 -2.85
CA PRO A 305 26.26 9.56 -1.83
C PRO A 305 25.54 10.90 -1.76
N ASN A 306 24.80 11.27 -2.81
CA ASN A 306 24.04 12.53 -2.85
C ASN A 306 22.58 12.37 -2.39
N THR A 307 22.19 11.17 -1.94
CA THR A 307 20.84 10.88 -1.43
C THR A 307 20.54 11.75 -0.21
N ARG A 308 19.41 12.48 -0.28
CA ARG A 308 18.95 13.40 0.76
C ARG A 308 17.96 12.77 1.73
N TYR A 309 17.12 11.88 1.24
CA TYR A 309 16.09 11.18 2.01
C TYR A 309 15.65 9.90 1.29
N LEU A 310 14.93 9.03 2.00
CA LEU A 310 14.24 7.88 1.44
C LEU A 310 12.75 8.20 1.23
N ASP A 311 12.25 8.05 0.01
CA ASP A 311 10.83 8.27 -0.35
C ASP A 311 10.09 6.94 -0.25
N VAL A 312 9.52 6.64 0.92
CA VAL A 312 8.91 5.34 1.26
C VAL A 312 7.81 5.50 2.31
N ILE A 313 6.69 4.80 2.13
CA ILE A 313 5.68 4.69 3.19
C ILE A 313 6.21 3.81 4.31
N VAL A 314 6.32 4.40 5.51
CA VAL A 314 6.70 3.76 6.80
C VAL A 314 5.65 3.99 7.90
N THR A 315 4.43 4.39 7.55
CA THR A 315 3.28 4.46 8.46
C THR A 315 2.49 3.15 8.50
N GLY A 316 1.65 2.97 9.51
CA GLY A 316 0.84 1.76 9.68
C GLY A 316 1.71 0.49 9.77
N ALA A 317 1.34 -0.56 9.04
CA ALA A 317 2.07 -1.83 9.04
C ALA A 317 3.53 -1.71 8.56
N MET A 318 3.86 -0.69 7.76
CA MET A 318 5.22 -0.50 7.25
C MET A 318 6.20 0.05 8.29
N ALA A 319 5.71 0.55 9.45
CA ALA A 319 6.55 1.08 10.52
C ALA A 319 7.54 0.03 11.06
N GLN A 320 7.21 -1.26 10.95
CA GLN A 320 8.09 -2.37 11.34
C GLN A 320 9.44 -2.40 10.61
N TYR A 321 9.55 -1.72 9.47
CA TYR A 321 10.75 -1.70 8.64
C TYR A 321 11.68 -0.50 8.91
N ILE A 322 11.29 0.45 9.76
CA ILE A 322 12.09 1.65 10.06
C ILE A 322 13.50 1.27 10.55
N PRO A 323 13.69 0.37 11.54
CA PRO A 323 15.04 0.05 12.01
C PRO A 323 15.94 -0.53 10.91
N THR A 324 15.38 -1.36 10.04
CA THR A 324 16.12 -1.98 8.92
C THR A 324 16.49 -0.94 7.86
N LEU A 325 15.59 0.01 7.57
CA LEU A 325 15.90 1.13 6.68
C LEU A 325 16.95 2.07 7.27
N ASP A 326 16.91 2.33 8.58
CA ASP A 326 17.91 3.14 9.28
C ASP A 326 19.30 2.49 9.20
N TYR A 327 19.38 1.17 9.38
CA TYR A 327 20.62 0.41 9.20
C TYR A 327 21.22 0.58 7.79
N TYR A 328 20.43 0.37 6.73
CA TYR A 328 20.94 0.48 5.35
C TYR A 328 21.18 1.92 4.88
N SER A 329 20.44 2.89 5.43
CA SER A 329 20.54 4.30 5.06
C SER A 329 21.55 5.09 5.88
N GLY A 330 21.87 4.63 7.10
CA GLY A 330 22.60 5.43 8.09
C GLY A 330 21.76 6.56 8.68
N GLY A 331 20.45 6.33 8.85
CA GLY A 331 19.51 7.29 9.43
C GLY A 331 19.15 8.46 8.51
N LEU A 332 19.04 8.23 7.19
CA LEU A 332 18.48 9.24 6.29
C LEU A 332 17.00 9.51 6.65
N PRO A 333 16.48 10.74 6.47
CA PRO A 333 15.07 11.02 6.66
C PRO A 333 14.18 10.08 5.83
N LEU A 334 13.09 9.59 6.42
CA LEU A 334 12.12 8.69 5.77
C LEU A 334 10.85 9.48 5.45
N ALA A 335 10.66 9.84 4.19
CA ALA A 335 9.57 10.68 3.74
C ALA A 335 8.33 9.86 3.37
N CYS A 336 7.28 9.97 4.20
CA CYS A 336 5.93 9.49 3.90
C CYS A 336 5.13 10.60 3.20
N THR A 337 5.05 10.56 1.86
CA THR A 337 4.56 11.71 1.07
C THR A 337 3.05 11.73 0.85
N MET A 338 2.40 10.58 0.70
CA MET A 338 1.00 10.49 0.26
C MET A 338 0.22 9.41 1.04
N TYR A 339 -1.10 9.63 1.18
CA TYR A 339 -2.07 8.65 1.67
C TYR A 339 -3.16 8.43 0.61
N ALA A 340 -3.28 7.20 0.13
CA ALA A 340 -4.15 6.84 -1.00
C ALA A 340 -4.54 5.36 -0.95
N SER A 341 -5.60 5.00 -1.70
CA SER A 341 -6.07 3.63 -1.90
C SER A 341 -6.56 3.37 -3.33
N SER A 342 -7.05 2.16 -3.60
CA SER A 342 -7.68 1.82 -4.89
C SER A 342 -9.05 2.48 -5.07
N GLU A 343 -9.74 2.75 -3.96
CA GLU A 343 -11.04 3.40 -3.89
C GLU A 343 -10.94 4.91 -4.14
N CYS A 344 -9.94 5.58 -3.56
CA CYS A 344 -9.75 7.03 -3.67
C CYS A 344 -8.31 7.42 -3.29
N TYR A 345 -7.82 8.50 -3.88
CA TYR A 345 -6.59 9.16 -3.45
C TYR A 345 -6.95 10.24 -2.44
N PHE A 346 -6.50 10.11 -1.18
CA PHE A 346 -7.05 10.93 -0.09
C PHE A 346 -6.31 12.24 0.11
N GLY A 347 -4.99 12.20 0.25
CA GLY A 347 -4.24 13.36 0.68
C GLY A 347 -2.74 13.17 0.73
N LEU A 348 -2.05 14.17 1.27
CA LEU A 348 -0.60 14.25 1.30
C LEU A 348 -0.08 14.70 2.67
N ASN A 349 1.17 14.39 2.95
CA ASN A 349 1.87 14.89 4.12
C ASN A 349 2.43 16.29 3.82
N LEU A 350 1.95 17.31 4.54
CA LEU A 350 2.41 18.69 4.36
C LEU A 350 3.76 18.98 5.03
N ASN A 351 4.26 18.06 5.87
CA ASN A 351 5.60 18.09 6.47
C ASN A 351 6.33 16.75 6.21
N PRO A 352 6.81 16.52 4.98
CA PRO A 352 7.32 15.21 4.57
C PRO A 352 8.68 14.82 5.18
N ILE A 353 9.34 15.72 5.92
CA ILE A 353 10.64 15.45 6.59
C ILE A 353 10.47 15.31 8.12
N CYS A 354 9.23 15.24 8.63
CA CYS A 354 8.97 14.91 10.03
C CYS A 354 9.47 13.50 10.40
N ASN A 355 9.59 13.22 11.71
CA ASN A 355 9.89 11.87 12.17
C ASN A 355 8.77 10.91 11.73
N PRO A 356 9.08 9.64 11.43
CA PRO A 356 8.08 8.65 11.03
C PRO A 356 6.91 8.50 12.01
N SER A 357 7.14 8.67 13.32
CA SER A 357 6.11 8.62 14.37
C SER A 357 5.13 9.78 14.30
N ASP A 358 5.55 10.93 13.75
CA ASP A 358 4.82 12.19 13.78
C ASP A 358 4.05 12.45 12.47
N VAL A 359 4.15 11.51 11.51
CA VAL A 359 3.52 11.63 10.19
C VAL A 359 2.01 11.81 10.35
N SER A 360 1.53 12.89 9.76
CA SER A 360 0.12 13.23 9.65
C SER A 360 -0.22 13.61 8.21
N TYR A 361 -1.29 13.03 7.66
CA TYR A 361 -1.75 13.29 6.30
C TYR A 361 -2.88 14.29 6.32
N THR A 362 -2.78 15.32 5.47
CA THR A 362 -3.88 16.27 5.24
C THR A 362 -4.74 15.74 4.09
N ILE A 363 -5.99 15.38 4.38
CA ILE A 363 -6.93 14.94 3.36
C ILE A 363 -7.29 16.14 2.48
N MET A 364 -7.16 15.98 1.16
CA MET A 364 -7.45 17.03 0.19
C MET A 364 -8.96 17.05 -0.11
N PRO A 365 -9.68 18.14 0.22
CA PRO A 365 -11.14 18.15 0.21
C PRO A 365 -11.76 18.08 -1.19
N ASN A 366 -10.97 18.22 -2.26
CA ASN A 366 -11.44 18.11 -3.65
C ASN A 366 -11.41 16.68 -4.21
N MET A 367 -10.91 15.70 -3.46
CA MET A 367 -10.68 14.34 -3.96
C MET A 367 -11.93 13.44 -3.88
N GLY A 368 -12.87 13.79 -3.00
CA GLY A 368 -14.10 13.06 -2.72
C GLY A 368 -14.81 13.72 -1.55
N TYR A 369 -16.04 13.31 -1.26
CA TYR A 369 -16.73 13.74 -0.06
C TYR A 369 -16.43 12.75 1.08
N PHE A 370 -15.94 13.27 2.21
CA PHE A 370 -15.39 12.49 3.31
C PHE A 370 -16.21 12.68 4.57
N GLU A 371 -16.64 11.55 5.13
CA GLU A 371 -17.34 11.45 6.40
C GLU A 371 -16.53 10.55 7.35
N PHE A 372 -16.78 10.69 8.65
CA PHE A 372 -16.01 10.04 9.70
C PHE A 372 -16.94 9.38 10.71
N LEU A 373 -16.84 8.07 10.83
CA LEU A 373 -17.57 7.29 11.82
C LEU A 373 -16.76 7.25 13.11
N PRO A 374 -17.25 7.78 14.25
CA PRO A 374 -16.49 7.78 15.51
C PRO A 374 -16.04 6.37 15.93
N HIS A 375 -14.81 6.25 16.43
CA HIS A 375 -14.23 5.01 16.93
C HIS A 375 -13.85 5.17 18.41
N ASP A 376 -14.55 4.45 19.30
CA ASP A 376 -14.19 4.38 20.72
C ASP A 376 -13.20 3.24 20.95
N ASP A 377 -11.97 3.59 21.32
CA ASP A 377 -10.91 2.61 21.65
C ASP A 377 -11.18 1.88 22.99
N SER A 378 -12.12 2.35 23.81
CA SER A 378 -12.46 1.78 25.12
C SER A 378 -13.39 0.55 25.07
N SER A 379 -13.90 0.15 23.90
CA SER A 379 -14.83 -0.98 23.76
C SER A 379 -14.19 -2.19 23.08
N SER A 380 -13.04 -2.64 23.57
CA SER A 380 -12.30 -3.81 23.06
C SER A 380 -13.07 -5.15 23.19
N THR A 381 -14.27 -5.16 23.77
CA THR A 381 -15.08 -6.38 24.00
C THR A 381 -16.48 -6.37 23.39
N SER A 382 -16.87 -5.32 22.66
CA SER A 382 -18.12 -5.35 21.89
C SER A 382 -17.80 -5.11 20.43
N SER A 383 -17.97 -6.13 19.58
CA SER A 383 -18.38 -5.85 18.22
C SER A 383 -19.66 -5.03 18.35
N SER A 384 -19.56 -3.71 18.25
CA SER A 384 -20.73 -2.88 18.00
C SER A 384 -21.18 -3.30 16.61
N THR A 385 -21.99 -4.35 16.54
CA THR A 385 -23.06 -4.44 15.57
C THR A 385 -23.71 -3.07 15.62
N LEU A 386 -23.34 -2.21 14.67
CA LEU A 386 -24.06 -0.97 14.43
C LEU A 386 -25.52 -1.39 14.40
N SER A 387 -26.31 -0.97 15.38
CA SER A 387 -27.74 -1.21 15.33
C SER A 387 -28.16 -0.62 13.98
N ARG A 388 -28.74 -1.45 13.10
CA ARG A 388 -29.24 -0.96 11.80
C ARG A 388 -30.22 0.19 12.01
N ASP A 389 -30.81 0.27 13.20
CA ASP A 389 -31.84 1.21 13.58
C ASP A 389 -31.30 2.57 14.08
N SER A 390 -30.02 2.69 14.48
CA SER A 390 -29.41 3.97 14.94
C SER A 390 -27.87 3.94 15.00
N PRO A 391 -27.15 3.99 13.86
CA PRO A 391 -25.69 4.22 13.88
C PRO A 391 -25.38 5.64 14.43
N PRO A 392 -24.25 5.83 15.14
CA PRO A 392 -23.84 7.17 15.57
C PRO A 392 -23.69 8.09 14.35
N PRO A 393 -24.08 9.38 14.46
CA PRO A 393 -24.04 10.29 13.34
C PRO A 393 -22.60 10.44 12.85
N LEU A 394 -22.41 10.34 11.53
CA LEU A 394 -21.12 10.56 10.92
C LEU A 394 -20.78 12.04 10.97
N VAL A 395 -19.51 12.31 11.23
CA VAL A 395 -18.94 13.66 11.33
C VAL A 395 -18.39 14.06 9.96
N ASP A 396 -18.59 15.31 9.54
CA ASP A 396 -18.00 15.84 8.31
C ASP A 396 -16.50 16.08 8.47
N LEU A 397 -15.78 16.16 7.34
CA LEU A 397 -14.33 16.43 7.34
C LEU A 397 -13.93 17.66 8.16
N ALA A 398 -14.68 18.75 8.08
CA ALA A 398 -14.36 19.99 8.80
C ALA A 398 -14.68 19.93 10.31
N ASP A 399 -15.48 18.95 10.75
CA ASP A 399 -16.07 18.90 12.09
C ASP A 399 -15.42 17.85 13.01
N VAL A 400 -14.38 17.15 12.52
CA VAL A 400 -13.64 16.16 13.33
C VAL A 400 -12.92 16.83 14.50
N GLU A 401 -12.67 16.10 15.58
CA GLU A 401 -12.06 16.67 16.79
C GLU A 401 -10.66 16.12 17.03
N VAL A 402 -9.72 17.00 17.38
CA VAL A 402 -8.33 16.64 17.70
C VAL A 402 -8.28 15.60 18.83
N GLY A 403 -7.45 14.58 18.66
CA GLY A 403 -7.27 13.47 19.58
C GLY A 403 -8.28 12.34 19.43
N LYS A 404 -9.41 12.54 18.74
CA LYS A 404 -10.39 11.48 18.49
C LYS A 404 -10.01 10.61 17.30
N SER A 405 -10.40 9.34 17.40
CA SER A 405 -10.21 8.31 16.37
C SER A 405 -11.50 8.12 15.57
N TYR A 406 -11.39 7.94 14.27
CA TYR A 406 -12.51 7.77 13.36
C TYR A 406 -12.21 6.72 12.29
N GLU A 407 -13.25 6.01 11.85
CA GLU A 407 -13.20 5.21 10.63
C GLU A 407 -13.60 6.07 9.42
N LEU A 408 -12.76 6.06 8.38
CA LEU A 408 -12.98 6.84 7.16
C LEU A 408 -14.13 6.28 6.30
N VAL A 409 -15.04 7.17 5.90
CA VAL A 409 -16.17 6.89 5.01
C VAL A 409 -16.10 7.81 3.79
N LEU A 410 -16.15 7.21 2.60
CA LEU A 410 -15.93 7.86 1.31
C LEU A 410 -17.21 7.92 0.48
N THR A 411 -17.47 9.08 -0.10
CA THR A 411 -18.31 9.21 -1.29
C THR A 411 -17.47 9.75 -2.45
N GLY A 412 -17.32 8.94 -3.51
CA GLY A 412 -16.43 9.23 -4.64
C GLY A 412 -17.17 9.38 -5.96
N TYR A 413 -16.55 10.09 -6.91
CA TYR A 413 -17.11 10.36 -8.24
C TYR A 413 -17.41 9.09 -9.06
N SER A 414 -16.71 7.98 -8.79
CA SER A 414 -16.94 6.70 -9.45
C SER A 414 -18.18 5.93 -8.95
N GLY A 415 -18.96 6.51 -8.04
CA GLY A 415 -20.27 6.00 -7.62
C GLY A 415 -20.28 5.26 -6.28
N LEU A 416 -19.13 5.14 -5.60
CA LEU A 416 -19.11 4.69 -4.20
C LEU A 416 -19.76 5.78 -3.34
N CYS A 417 -20.84 5.46 -2.63
CA CYS A 417 -21.55 6.40 -1.77
C CYS A 417 -21.53 5.91 -0.33
N ARG A 418 -21.05 6.75 0.60
CA ARG A 418 -20.86 6.45 2.04
C ARG A 418 -20.21 5.09 2.28
N TYR A 419 -19.20 4.77 1.47
CA TYR A 419 -18.45 3.54 1.51
C TYR A 419 -17.42 3.57 2.65
N ARG A 420 -17.49 2.60 3.55
CA ARG A 420 -16.52 2.42 4.63
C ARG A 420 -15.20 1.90 4.06
N VAL A 421 -14.18 2.75 4.10
CA VAL A 421 -12.81 2.38 3.69
C VAL A 421 -12.26 1.33 4.65
N GLY A 422 -12.55 1.48 5.94
CA GLY A 422 -12.05 0.59 7.00
C GLY A 422 -10.68 1.02 7.55
N ASP A 423 -10.19 2.19 7.18
CA ASP A 423 -9.02 2.81 7.80
C ASP A 423 -9.47 3.55 9.06
N VAL A 424 -8.73 3.38 10.17
CA VAL A 424 -8.89 4.13 11.42
C VAL A 424 -7.83 5.22 11.45
N LEU A 425 -8.28 6.46 11.63
CA LEU A 425 -7.49 7.68 11.58
C LEU A 425 -7.68 8.45 12.88
N GLN A 426 -6.59 8.95 13.46
CA GLN A 426 -6.65 9.85 14.61
C GLN A 426 -6.35 11.28 14.16
N VAL A 427 -7.19 12.24 14.56
CA VAL A 427 -6.96 13.65 14.24
C VAL A 427 -5.81 14.19 15.09
N THR A 428 -4.75 14.68 14.46
CA THR A 428 -3.57 15.24 15.15
C THR A 428 -3.56 16.76 15.19
N GLY A 429 -4.30 17.40 14.29
CA GLY A 429 -4.35 18.86 14.18
C GLY A 429 -5.07 19.29 12.91
N PHE A 430 -4.87 20.56 12.54
CA PHE A 430 -5.47 21.17 11.36
C PHE A 430 -4.43 22.01 10.62
N HIS A 431 -4.42 21.93 9.30
CA HIS A 431 -3.79 22.91 8.43
C HIS A 431 -4.87 23.81 7.85
N ASN A 432 -4.88 25.08 8.25
CA ASN A 432 -6.04 25.95 8.06
C ASN A 432 -7.32 25.30 8.64
N ASN A 433 -8.31 25.00 7.80
CA ASN A 433 -9.55 24.32 8.20
C ASN A 433 -9.59 22.85 7.76
N ALA A 434 -8.52 22.32 7.15
CA ALA A 434 -8.43 20.91 6.79
C ALA A 434 -7.78 20.10 7.94
N PRO A 435 -8.42 19.05 8.45
CA PRO A 435 -7.82 18.20 9.48
C PRO A 435 -6.62 17.42 8.94
N GLN A 436 -5.70 17.12 9.85
CA GLN A 436 -4.54 16.26 9.63
C GLN A 436 -4.72 14.98 10.45
N PHE A 437 -4.40 13.85 9.82
CA PHE A 437 -4.67 12.53 10.39
C PHE A 437 -3.40 11.68 10.51
N HIS A 438 -3.18 11.15 11.71
CA HIS A 438 -2.28 10.03 11.90
C HIS A 438 -3.00 8.74 11.49
N PHE A 439 -2.33 7.93 10.65
CA PHE A 439 -2.86 6.62 10.27
C PHE A 439 -2.64 5.62 11.40
N VAL A 440 -3.72 5.14 12.01
CA VAL A 440 -3.65 4.17 13.11
C VAL A 440 -3.51 2.76 12.57
N ARG A 441 -4.52 2.30 11.81
CA ARG A 441 -4.57 0.94 11.25
C ARG A 441 -5.67 0.77 10.21
N ARG A 442 -5.59 -0.31 9.43
CA ARG A 442 -6.75 -0.89 8.72
C ARG A 442 -7.48 -1.83 9.67
N LYS A 443 -8.80 -1.69 9.83
CA LYS A 443 -9.61 -2.61 10.64
C LYS A 443 -9.48 -4.04 10.12
N ASN A 444 -9.53 -4.98 11.06
CA ASN A 444 -9.45 -6.42 10.84
C ASN A 444 -8.15 -6.90 10.21
N VAL A 445 -7.09 -6.09 10.07
CA VAL A 445 -5.79 -6.60 9.63
C VAL A 445 -5.00 -7.11 10.83
N LEU A 446 -4.63 -8.39 10.76
CA LEU A 446 -3.87 -9.10 11.79
C LEU A 446 -2.38 -9.23 11.42
N LEU A 447 -2.09 -9.60 10.17
CA LEU A 447 -0.73 -9.76 9.63
C LEU A 447 -0.59 -9.04 8.28
N SER A 448 0.61 -8.53 8.02
CA SER A 448 0.99 -7.86 6.76
C SER A 448 2.51 -7.77 6.61
N ILE A 449 3.06 -8.23 5.49
CA ILE A 449 4.48 -8.09 5.12
C ILE A 449 4.67 -6.99 4.07
N ASP A 450 3.86 -6.97 3.03
CA ASP A 450 3.89 -6.00 1.94
C ASP A 450 2.50 -5.38 1.78
N SER A 451 1.80 -5.74 0.71
CA SER A 451 0.44 -5.31 0.42
C SER A 451 -0.60 -6.34 0.88
N ASP A 452 -0.18 -7.52 1.32
CA ASP A 452 -1.02 -8.54 1.94
C ASP A 452 -1.63 -8.04 3.25
N LYS A 453 -2.88 -8.44 3.47
CA LYS A 453 -3.67 -8.11 4.65
C LYS A 453 -4.41 -9.37 5.01
N THR A 454 -3.96 -10.07 6.04
CA THR A 454 -4.64 -11.26 6.56
C THR A 454 -5.42 -10.89 7.80
N ASP A 455 -6.70 -11.25 7.84
CA ASP A 455 -7.55 -11.05 9.02
C ASP A 455 -7.58 -12.27 9.94
N GLU A 456 -8.18 -12.10 11.13
CA GLU A 456 -8.28 -13.18 12.13
C GLU A 456 -9.08 -14.38 11.63
N ALA A 457 -10.13 -14.16 10.84
CA ALA A 457 -10.97 -15.24 10.31
C ALA A 457 -10.23 -16.03 9.23
N GLU A 458 -9.50 -15.35 8.35
CA GLU A 458 -8.62 -15.98 7.35
C GLU A 458 -7.52 -16.80 8.04
N LEU A 459 -6.87 -16.27 9.08
CA LEU A 459 -5.86 -17.01 9.82
C LEU A 459 -6.45 -18.23 10.57
N GLN A 460 -7.60 -18.06 11.22
CA GLN A 460 -8.30 -19.15 11.90
C GLN A 460 -8.65 -20.28 10.93
N ASN A 461 -9.25 -19.96 9.78
CA ASN A 461 -9.57 -20.94 8.75
C ASN A 461 -8.31 -21.65 8.22
N ALA A 462 -7.20 -20.91 8.06
CA ALA A 462 -5.93 -21.51 7.63
C ALA A 462 -5.39 -22.52 8.65
N VAL A 463 -5.42 -22.18 9.95
CA VAL A 463 -5.02 -23.10 11.04
C VAL A 463 -5.94 -24.32 11.09
N GLU A 464 -7.26 -24.14 10.95
CA GLU A 464 -8.23 -25.24 10.94
C GLU A 464 -8.00 -26.21 9.79
N ASN A 465 -7.77 -25.70 8.57
CA ASN A 465 -7.48 -26.51 7.39
C ASN A 465 -6.18 -27.30 7.57
N ALA A 466 -5.11 -26.66 8.05
CA ALA A 466 -3.84 -27.32 8.29
C ALA A 466 -3.91 -28.36 9.42
N SER A 467 -4.73 -28.12 10.44
CA SER A 467 -4.95 -29.03 11.58
C SER A 467 -5.61 -30.35 11.16
N VAL A 468 -6.28 -30.41 10.00
CA VAL A 468 -6.83 -31.68 9.46
C VAL A 468 -5.74 -32.72 9.25
N LEU A 469 -4.53 -32.31 8.83
CA LEU A 469 -3.39 -33.19 8.60
C LEU A 469 -2.86 -33.82 9.90
N LEU A 470 -3.04 -33.14 11.03
CA LEU A 470 -2.57 -33.63 12.34
C LEU A 470 -3.47 -34.74 12.92
N LYS A 471 -4.71 -34.89 12.42
CA LYS A 471 -5.68 -35.86 12.92
C LYS A 471 -5.21 -37.31 12.79
N GLU A 472 -4.47 -37.64 11.73
CA GLU A 472 -3.89 -38.97 11.51
C GLU A 472 -2.91 -39.37 12.63
N PHE A 473 -2.27 -38.37 13.25
CA PHE A 473 -1.30 -38.51 14.32
C PHE A 473 -1.93 -38.37 15.71
N ASN A 474 -3.26 -38.35 15.82
CA ASN A 474 -4.00 -38.05 17.06
C ASN A 474 -3.48 -36.79 17.78
N THR A 475 -3.05 -35.80 16.99
CA THR A 475 -2.48 -34.55 17.46
C THR A 475 -3.44 -33.41 17.13
N SER A 476 -3.57 -32.44 18.04
CA SER A 476 -4.40 -31.26 17.85
C SER A 476 -3.66 -30.00 18.27
N VAL A 477 -3.92 -28.89 17.59
CA VAL A 477 -3.47 -27.56 18.03
C VAL A 477 -4.27 -27.17 19.28
N VAL A 478 -3.59 -26.97 20.40
CA VAL A 478 -4.18 -26.50 21.66
C VAL A 478 -4.45 -25.01 21.55
N GLU A 479 -3.39 -24.28 21.23
CA GLU A 479 -3.42 -22.85 21.03
C GLU A 479 -2.43 -22.41 19.96
N TYR A 480 -2.70 -21.23 19.40
CA TYR A 480 -1.81 -20.61 18.44
C TYR A 480 -1.81 -19.09 18.55
N THR A 481 -0.69 -18.48 18.15
CA THR A 481 -0.58 -17.05 17.86
C THR A 481 0.30 -16.84 16.64
N SER A 482 0.47 -15.60 16.20
CA SER A 482 1.24 -15.27 15.01
C SER A 482 2.02 -13.97 15.17
N PHE A 483 3.02 -13.77 14.31
CA PHE A 483 3.62 -12.45 14.09
C PHE A 483 4.20 -12.34 12.68
N ALA A 484 4.47 -11.11 12.25
CA ALA A 484 5.16 -10.81 11.00
C ALA A 484 6.67 -10.72 11.25
N ASP A 485 7.46 -11.67 10.74
CA ASP A 485 8.92 -11.67 10.89
C ASP A 485 9.56 -10.89 9.74
N THR A 486 10.27 -9.83 10.11
CA THR A 486 10.96 -8.90 9.21
C THR A 486 12.49 -8.97 9.33
N LYS A 487 13.02 -9.94 10.10
CA LYS A 487 14.47 -10.18 10.21
C LYS A 487 15.04 -10.69 8.88
N SER A 488 14.24 -11.44 8.11
CA SER A 488 14.57 -11.83 6.74
C SER A 488 13.98 -10.85 5.72
N ILE A 489 14.61 -10.76 4.54
CA ILE A 489 14.07 -10.04 3.38
C ILE A 489 13.99 -11.03 2.20
N PRO A 490 12.79 -11.31 1.65
CA PRO A 490 11.50 -10.83 2.13
C PRO A 490 11.15 -11.33 3.54
N GLY A 491 10.31 -10.56 4.25
CA GLY A 491 9.74 -11.00 5.51
C GLY A 491 8.69 -12.10 5.29
N HIS A 492 8.25 -12.76 6.35
CA HIS A 492 7.30 -13.88 6.27
C HIS A 492 6.42 -13.97 7.51
N TYR A 493 5.35 -14.75 7.43
CA TYR A 493 4.49 -15.02 8.58
C TYR A 493 5.07 -16.15 9.43
N VAL A 494 5.03 -15.96 10.74
CA VAL A 494 5.38 -17.00 11.72
C VAL A 494 4.17 -17.32 12.58
N ILE A 495 3.84 -18.60 12.67
CA ILE A 495 2.72 -19.11 13.45
C ILE A 495 3.28 -20.00 14.56
N TYR A 496 3.01 -19.65 15.82
CA TYR A 496 3.38 -20.51 16.95
C TYR A 496 2.26 -21.50 17.23
N TRP A 497 2.58 -22.78 17.33
CA TRP A 497 1.64 -23.85 17.66
C TRP A 497 2.05 -24.55 18.95
N GLU A 498 1.15 -24.61 19.92
CA GLU A 498 1.24 -25.56 21.03
C GLU A 498 0.38 -26.77 20.69
N LEU A 499 0.97 -27.97 20.73
CA LEU A 499 0.36 -29.20 20.24
C LEU A 499 0.04 -30.17 21.37
N LEU A 500 -1.17 -30.70 21.39
CA LEU A 500 -1.54 -31.81 22.26
C LEU A 500 -1.34 -33.13 21.51
N MET A 501 -0.31 -33.88 21.91
CA MET A 501 0.00 -35.20 21.38
C MET A 501 -0.48 -36.27 22.36
N LYS A 502 -1.39 -37.17 21.93
CA LYS A 502 -1.87 -38.28 22.79
C LYS A 502 -0.84 -39.40 22.98
N ASP A 503 0.01 -39.64 21.98
CA ASP A 503 1.11 -40.60 22.05
C ASP A 503 2.37 -39.97 21.44
N SER A 504 3.35 -39.66 22.29
CA SER A 504 4.61 -39.02 21.90
C SER A 504 5.42 -39.86 20.90
N ARG A 505 5.14 -41.18 20.78
CA ARG A 505 5.80 -42.07 19.82
C ARG A 505 5.21 -41.99 18.40
N HIS A 506 4.06 -41.34 18.23
CA HIS A 506 3.39 -41.07 16.95
C HIS A 506 3.28 -39.56 16.69
N ALA A 507 4.28 -38.78 17.10
CA ALA A 507 4.32 -37.35 16.80
C ALA A 507 4.36 -37.08 15.28
N PRO A 508 3.74 -35.99 14.79
CA PRO A 508 3.82 -35.61 13.38
C PRO A 508 5.28 -35.37 12.98
N SER A 509 5.67 -35.91 11.83
CA SER A 509 7.03 -35.70 11.29
C SER A 509 7.21 -34.26 10.79
N GLY A 510 8.46 -33.84 10.58
CA GLY A 510 8.78 -32.55 9.97
C GLY A 510 8.05 -32.35 8.64
N ASP A 511 8.09 -33.34 7.74
CA ASP A 511 7.37 -33.31 6.46
C ASP A 511 5.86 -33.04 6.59
N VAL A 512 5.23 -33.50 7.68
CA VAL A 512 3.80 -33.24 7.93
C VAL A 512 3.60 -31.79 8.34
N LEU A 513 4.47 -31.25 9.20
CA LEU A 513 4.42 -29.85 9.63
C LEU A 513 4.76 -28.88 8.49
N GLU A 514 5.69 -29.24 7.60
CA GLU A 514 5.96 -28.51 6.35
C GLU A 514 4.72 -28.51 5.43
N LYS A 515 4.01 -29.64 5.31
CA LYS A 515 2.73 -29.70 4.58
C LYS A 515 1.64 -28.87 5.27
N CYS A 516 1.62 -28.80 6.60
CA CYS A 516 0.73 -27.89 7.32
C CYS A 516 1.03 -26.43 6.94
N CYS A 517 2.31 -26.02 6.87
CA CYS A 517 2.69 -24.68 6.43
C CYS A 517 2.12 -24.38 5.03
N LEU A 518 2.32 -25.28 4.06
CA LEU A 518 1.77 -25.10 2.70
C LEU A 518 0.24 -25.04 2.70
N THR A 519 -0.43 -25.88 3.50
CA THR A 519 -1.90 -25.91 3.59
C THR A 519 -2.45 -24.60 4.17
N MET A 520 -1.74 -24.00 5.13
CA MET A 520 -2.05 -22.65 5.59
C MET A 520 -1.90 -21.63 4.46
N GLU A 521 -0.77 -21.63 3.75
CA GLU A 521 -0.54 -20.70 2.63
C GLU A 521 -1.60 -20.82 1.52
N GLU A 522 -2.07 -22.03 1.20
CA GLU A 522 -3.14 -22.29 0.23
C GLU A 522 -4.50 -21.76 0.67
N SER A 523 -4.71 -21.67 1.99
CA SER A 523 -5.95 -21.15 2.60
C SER A 523 -5.96 -19.63 2.70
N LEU A 524 -4.80 -18.98 2.58
CA LEU A 524 -4.69 -17.52 2.64
C LEU A 524 -5.15 -16.86 1.34
N ASN A 525 -5.48 -15.58 1.45
CA ASN A 525 -6.10 -14.83 0.37
C ASN A 525 -5.20 -14.62 -0.86
N ALA A 526 -5.82 -14.21 -1.97
CA ALA A 526 -5.13 -14.06 -3.25
C ALA A 526 -3.96 -13.07 -3.22
N VAL A 527 -3.95 -12.09 -2.30
CA VAL A 527 -2.85 -11.11 -2.18
C VAL A 527 -1.63 -11.75 -1.54
N TYR A 528 -1.82 -12.55 -0.48
CA TYR A 528 -0.74 -13.33 0.13
C TYR A 528 -0.12 -14.30 -0.89
N ARG A 529 -0.95 -15.10 -1.55
CA ARG A 529 -0.48 -16.10 -2.53
C ARG A 529 0.21 -15.45 -3.73
N GLN A 530 -0.28 -14.30 -4.22
CA GLN A 530 0.41 -13.50 -5.23
C GLN A 530 1.79 -13.02 -4.74
N GLY A 531 1.87 -12.56 -3.49
CA GLY A 531 3.10 -12.11 -2.85
C GLY A 531 4.18 -13.19 -2.79
N ARG A 532 3.77 -14.44 -2.55
CA ARG A 532 4.63 -15.63 -2.54
C ARG A 532 5.10 -16.04 -3.94
N VAL A 533 4.18 -16.13 -4.90
CA VAL A 533 4.42 -16.74 -6.23
C VAL A 533 5.00 -15.74 -7.23
N SER A 534 4.32 -14.62 -7.42
CA SER A 534 4.57 -13.70 -8.53
C SER A 534 5.43 -12.53 -8.11
N ASP A 535 5.05 -11.85 -7.03
CA ASP A 535 5.73 -10.63 -6.63
C ASP A 535 7.05 -10.92 -5.92
N ARG A 536 7.22 -12.11 -5.32
CA ARG A 536 8.39 -12.48 -4.48
C ARG A 536 8.61 -11.48 -3.34
N SER A 537 7.51 -11.01 -2.75
CA SER A 537 7.49 -10.03 -1.67
C SER A 537 7.26 -10.64 -0.28
N ILE A 538 6.85 -11.91 -0.22
CA ILE A 538 6.62 -12.66 1.02
C ILE A 538 7.45 -13.94 0.99
N GLY A 539 8.20 -14.22 2.06
CA GLY A 539 8.94 -15.46 2.26
C GLY A 539 8.02 -16.65 2.65
N PRO A 540 8.55 -17.88 2.69
CA PRO A 540 7.76 -19.05 3.09
C PRO A 540 7.23 -18.91 4.51
N LEU A 541 5.94 -19.22 4.71
CA LEU A 541 5.34 -19.29 6.04
C LEU A 541 6.10 -20.27 6.94
N GLU A 542 6.30 -19.88 8.19
CA GLU A 542 6.98 -20.64 9.22
C GLU A 542 5.98 -21.09 10.30
N ILE A 543 6.01 -22.37 10.68
CA ILE A 543 5.38 -22.87 11.91
C ILE A 543 6.48 -23.15 12.94
N ARG A 544 6.36 -22.51 14.11
CA ARG A 544 7.19 -22.76 15.30
C ARG A 544 6.39 -23.58 16.31
N VAL A 545 6.76 -24.84 16.52
CA VAL A 545 6.14 -25.67 17.56
C VAL A 545 6.76 -25.32 18.91
N VAL A 546 5.93 -25.00 19.90
CA VAL A 546 6.37 -24.63 21.26
C VAL A 546 6.04 -25.72 22.28
N LYS A 547 6.79 -25.73 23.39
CA LYS A 547 6.58 -26.64 24.52
C LYS A 547 5.17 -26.54 25.10
N ASN A 548 4.65 -27.64 25.63
CA ASN A 548 3.38 -27.62 26.38
C ASN A 548 3.47 -26.69 27.59
N GLY A 549 2.41 -25.92 27.84
CA GLY A 549 2.33 -24.89 28.89
C GLY A 549 2.90 -23.53 28.47
N THR A 550 3.36 -23.37 27.23
CA THR A 550 3.90 -22.08 26.76
C THR A 550 2.82 -21.00 26.73
N PHE A 551 1.61 -21.32 26.29
CA PHE A 551 0.51 -20.35 26.28
C PHE A 551 -0.06 -20.06 27.68
N GLU A 552 0.14 -20.96 28.65
CA GLU A 552 -0.15 -20.70 30.07
C GLU A 552 0.86 -19.69 30.65
N GLU A 553 2.16 -19.87 30.38
CA GLU A 553 3.18 -18.87 30.75
C GLU A 553 2.95 -17.52 30.08
N LEU A 554 2.50 -17.51 28.81
CA LEU A 554 2.14 -16.28 28.11
C LEU A 554 0.97 -15.56 28.78
N MET A 555 -0.05 -16.32 29.21
CA MET A 555 -1.19 -15.79 29.95
C MET A 555 -0.74 -15.19 31.29
N ASP A 556 0.08 -15.91 32.06
CA ASP A 556 0.63 -15.43 33.33
C ASP A 556 1.43 -14.13 33.15
N TYR A 557 2.22 -14.06 32.08
CA TYR A 557 2.95 -12.84 31.72
C TYR A 557 1.98 -11.68 31.42
N ALA A 558 0.93 -11.90 30.62
CA ALA A 558 -0.06 -10.88 30.33
C ALA A 558 -0.81 -10.40 31.60
N ILE A 559 -1.16 -11.32 32.49
CA ILE A 559 -1.82 -11.02 33.78
C ILE A 559 -0.89 -10.20 34.68
N SER A 560 0.41 -10.54 34.74
CA SER A 560 1.41 -9.78 35.50
C SER A 560 1.54 -8.32 35.04
N ARG A 561 1.16 -8.05 33.79
CA ARG A 561 1.14 -6.70 33.19
C ARG A 561 -0.23 -6.03 33.21
N GLY A 562 -1.19 -6.60 33.96
CA GLY A 562 -2.50 -5.99 34.23
C GLY A 562 -3.66 -6.53 33.39
N ALA A 563 -3.47 -7.59 32.60
CA ALA A 563 -4.60 -8.26 31.95
C ALA A 563 -5.51 -8.94 33.00
N SER A 564 -6.83 -8.83 32.83
CA SER A 564 -7.78 -9.51 33.69
C SER A 564 -7.83 -11.00 33.39
N ILE A 565 -7.60 -11.83 34.40
CA ILE A 565 -7.63 -13.30 34.28
C ILE A 565 -8.95 -13.82 33.70
N ASN A 566 -10.09 -13.20 34.07
CA ASN A 566 -11.42 -13.64 33.64
C ASN A 566 -11.79 -13.19 32.22
N GLN A 567 -10.98 -12.36 31.58
CA GLN A 567 -11.23 -11.82 30.23
C GLN A 567 -10.09 -12.14 29.26
N TYR A 568 -9.05 -12.82 29.72
CA TYR A 568 -7.91 -13.14 28.88
C TYR A 568 -8.31 -14.14 27.78
N LYS A 569 -7.93 -13.79 26.55
CA LYS A 569 -7.90 -14.68 25.39
C LYS A 569 -6.52 -14.54 24.78
N VAL A 570 -5.95 -15.65 24.31
CA VAL A 570 -4.67 -15.62 23.61
C VAL A 570 -4.79 -14.66 22.41
N PRO A 571 -3.91 -13.64 22.30
CA PRO A 571 -3.93 -12.75 21.16
C PRO A 571 -3.54 -13.53 19.91
N ARG A 572 -4.30 -13.38 18.82
CA ARG A 572 -4.03 -14.09 17.56
C ARG A 572 -2.83 -13.54 16.80
N CYS A 573 -2.35 -12.36 17.17
CA CYS A 573 -1.08 -11.78 16.70
C CYS A 573 -0.39 -11.03 17.83
N VAL A 574 0.94 -11.12 17.88
CA VAL A 574 1.79 -10.48 18.87
C VAL A 574 2.85 -9.62 18.18
N THR A 575 3.07 -8.41 18.69
CA THR A 575 4.07 -7.47 18.17
C THR A 575 5.04 -6.97 19.24
N PHE A 576 4.81 -7.34 20.50
CA PHE A 576 5.60 -6.88 21.64
C PHE A 576 6.82 -7.79 21.86
N THR A 577 8.03 -7.22 21.75
CA THR A 577 9.29 -7.97 21.71
C THR A 577 9.48 -8.95 22.88
N PRO A 578 9.22 -8.59 24.15
CA PRO A 578 9.34 -9.55 25.25
C PRO A 578 8.41 -10.76 25.14
N ILE A 579 7.23 -10.62 24.52
CA ILE A 579 6.32 -11.75 24.26
C ILE A 579 6.89 -12.65 23.17
N THR A 580 7.42 -12.08 22.09
CA THR A 580 8.05 -12.88 21.02
C THR A 580 9.30 -13.59 21.52
N GLU A 581 10.10 -12.97 22.41
CA GLU A 581 11.26 -13.61 23.05
C GLU A 581 10.85 -14.76 23.97
N LEU A 582 9.78 -14.60 24.75
CA LEU A 582 9.21 -15.68 25.56
C LEU A 582 8.80 -16.87 24.69
N LEU A 583 8.04 -16.62 23.62
CA LEU A 583 7.61 -17.64 22.68
C LEU A 583 8.81 -18.34 22.02
N ASP A 584 9.79 -17.57 21.53
CA ASP A 584 11.02 -18.08 20.90
C ASP A 584 11.84 -18.95 21.85
N SER A 585 11.91 -18.58 23.14
CA SER A 585 12.64 -19.37 24.15
C SER A 585 12.03 -20.76 24.41
N ARG A 586 10.78 -20.96 24.00
CA ARG A 586 10.01 -22.20 24.19
C ARG A 586 9.85 -23.02 22.92
N VAL A 587 10.44 -22.60 21.80
CA VAL A 587 10.37 -23.32 20.52
C VAL A 587 11.13 -24.65 20.62
N GLU A 588 10.46 -25.74 20.21
CA GLU A 588 11.03 -27.09 20.11
C GLU A 588 11.48 -27.41 18.69
N SER A 589 10.72 -26.95 17.68
CA SER A 589 11.05 -27.16 16.27
C SER A 589 10.46 -26.08 15.37
N VAL A 590 11.09 -25.93 14.20
CA VAL A 590 10.79 -24.91 13.20
C VAL A 590 10.61 -25.58 11.85
N HIS A 591 9.55 -25.21 11.14
CA HIS A 591 9.19 -25.78 9.84
C HIS A 591 8.78 -24.68 8.88
N PHE A 592 9.19 -24.77 7.62
CA PHE A 592 8.83 -23.81 6.58
C PHE A 592 7.99 -24.48 5.49
N SER A 593 7.15 -23.69 4.82
CA SER A 593 6.45 -24.16 3.61
C SER A 593 7.46 -24.66 2.56
N PRO A 594 7.36 -25.92 2.09
CA PRO A 594 8.35 -26.54 1.20
C PRO A 594 8.15 -26.14 -0.27
N ALA A 595 7.03 -25.50 -0.59
CA ALA A 595 6.66 -25.07 -1.94
C ALA A 595 5.92 -23.73 -1.89
N GLU A 596 5.65 -23.16 -3.06
CA GLU A 596 4.77 -22.00 -3.18
C GLU A 596 3.30 -22.44 -3.23
N PRO A 597 2.37 -21.64 -2.65
CA PRO A 597 0.95 -21.91 -2.78
C PRO A 597 0.48 -21.68 -4.22
N HIS A 598 -0.64 -22.26 -4.60
CA HIS A 598 -1.19 -22.06 -5.93
C HIS A 598 -1.77 -20.65 -6.09
N TRP A 599 -1.34 -19.96 -7.15
CA TRP A 599 -1.90 -18.68 -7.55
C TRP A 599 -1.90 -18.52 -9.06
N THR A 600 -3.01 -18.02 -9.60
CA THR A 600 -3.09 -17.51 -10.97
C THR A 600 -3.68 -16.10 -10.94
N PRO A 601 -3.48 -15.29 -11.99
CA PRO A 601 -4.12 -13.99 -12.09
C PRO A 601 -5.65 -14.09 -12.07
N GLU A 602 -6.24 -15.16 -12.63
CA GLU A 602 -7.69 -15.33 -12.71
C GLU A 602 -8.35 -15.37 -11.31
N ARG A 603 -9.45 -14.63 -11.16
CA ARG A 603 -10.27 -14.74 -9.95
C ARG A 603 -10.99 -16.06 -9.94
N ARG A 604 -11.01 -16.76 -8.80
CA ARG A 604 -11.87 -17.93 -8.63
C ARG A 604 -13.33 -17.43 -8.62
N CYS A 605 -14.14 -17.93 -9.55
CA CYS A 605 -15.56 -17.57 -9.68
C CYS A 605 -16.40 -18.01 -8.48
#